data_AF-A0A257GUB6-F1
#
_entry.id   AF-A0A257GUB6-F1
#
_cell.length_a   1.000
_cell.length_b   1.000
_cell.length_c   1.000
_cell.angle_alpha   90.00
_cell.angle_beta   90.00
_cell.angle_gamma   90.00
#
_symmetry.space_group_name_H-M   'P 1'
#
loop_
_entity.id
_entity.type
_entity.pdbx_description
1 polymer ?
#
loop_
_entity_poly.entity_id
_entity_poly.type
_entity_poly.pdbx_seq_one_letter_code
_entity_poly.pdbx_strand_id
1 'polypeptide(L)'
;NFQLTSANYIEHYGLLRQERAPGKYEICQPHHSWNSNHIFSNWALFHLQRHSDHHAHPLRRYQSLRHFDNLPSLPSGYFGMFTVAYIPPLWRYVMDERLLAVVGRDAARINLDPGQRQALIAKYGLLQT
;
A
#
# COMPACT_ATOMS: atom_id res chain seq x y z
N ASN A 1 1.01 18.90 7.45
CA ASN A 1 0.15 18.08 8.32
C ASN A 1 0.78 16.69 8.41
N PHE A 2 1.47 16.38 9.51
CA PHE A 2 2.33 15.19 9.66
C PHE A 2 1.57 13.86 9.53
N GLN A 3 0.34 13.81 10.03
CA GLN A 3 -0.49 12.60 9.96
C GLN A 3 -0.86 12.22 8.53
N LEU A 4 -1.07 13.22 7.67
CA LEU A 4 -1.35 12.99 6.25
C LEU A 4 -0.14 12.38 5.52
N THR A 5 1.08 12.82 5.87
CA THR A 5 2.32 12.25 5.30
C THR A 5 2.51 10.80 5.72
N SER A 6 2.28 10.50 7.00
CA SER A 6 2.36 9.11 7.50
C SER A 6 1.30 8.21 6.85
N ALA A 7 0.08 8.71 6.66
CA ALA A 7 -0.98 7.98 5.97
C ALA A 7 -0.57 7.62 4.53
N ASN A 8 -0.07 8.60 3.77
CA ASN A 8 0.42 8.39 2.41
C ASN A 8 1.56 7.35 2.37
N TYR A 9 2.51 7.41 3.30
CA TYR A 9 3.62 6.46 3.36
C TYR A 9 3.13 5.02 3.56
N ILE A 10 2.20 4.81 4.49
CA ILE A 10 1.66 3.48 4.81
C ILE A 10 0.80 2.94 3.68
N GLU A 11 -0.06 3.76 3.09
CA GLU A 11 -0.96 3.37 2.00
C GLU A 11 -0.20 2.99 0.72
N HIS A 12 0.97 3.58 0.48
CA HIS A 12 1.72 3.40 -0.76
C HIS A 12 3.07 2.71 -0.56
N TYR A 13 3.28 2.03 0.58
CA TYR A 13 4.55 1.39 0.88
C TYR A 13 4.95 0.37 -0.21
N GLY A 14 6.06 0.66 -0.90
CA GLY A 14 6.75 -0.23 -1.82
C GLY A 14 6.04 -0.53 -3.15
N LEU A 15 4.78 -0.15 -3.34
CA LEU A 15 4.01 -0.44 -4.55
C LEU A 15 4.41 0.51 -5.69
N LEU A 16 4.69 -0.03 -6.88
CA LEU A 16 5.01 0.75 -8.07
C LEU A 16 3.95 0.56 -9.17
N ARG A 17 3.48 1.69 -9.72
CA ARG A 17 2.59 1.70 -10.90
C ARG A 17 3.38 1.35 -12.15
N GLN A 18 2.79 0.54 -13.01
CA GLN A 18 3.42 0.18 -14.27
C GLN A 18 3.28 1.30 -15.30
N GLU A 19 4.28 1.43 -16.16
CA GLU A 19 4.27 2.32 -17.31
C GLU A 19 3.73 1.54 -18.52
N ARG A 20 2.65 2.03 -19.15
CA ARG A 20 2.04 1.39 -20.33
C ARG A 20 2.67 1.86 -21.64
N ALA A 21 3.15 3.10 -21.65
CA ALA A 21 3.85 3.73 -22.76
C ALA A 21 4.72 4.85 -22.20
N PRO A 22 5.75 5.33 -22.92
CA PRO A 22 6.62 6.41 -22.44
C PRO A 22 5.82 7.61 -21.92
N GLY A 23 5.93 7.90 -20.63
CA GLY A 23 5.21 8.95 -19.90
C GLY A 23 3.76 8.64 -19.51
N LYS A 24 3.23 7.45 -19.81
CA LYS A 24 1.84 7.05 -19.53
C LYS A 24 1.78 5.87 -18.57
N TYR A 25 1.48 6.18 -17.32
CA TYR A 25 1.26 5.19 -16.27
C TYR A 25 -0.16 4.62 -16.30
N GLU A 26 -0.35 3.42 -15.74
CA GLU A 26 -1.68 2.83 -15.56
C GLU A 26 -2.59 3.74 -14.74
N ILE A 27 -3.89 3.71 -15.00
CA ILE A 27 -4.88 4.42 -14.17
C ILE A 27 -4.76 3.95 -12.72
N CYS A 28 -4.96 4.84 -11.75
CA CYS A 28 -4.99 4.46 -10.34
C CYS A 28 -6.09 3.43 -10.10
N GLN A 29 -5.71 2.26 -9.61
CA GLN A 29 -6.60 1.15 -9.28
C GLN A 29 -6.51 0.86 -7.79
N PRO A 30 -7.53 0.24 -7.18
CA PRO A 30 -7.52 -0.07 -5.75
C PRO A 30 -6.35 -0.94 -5.27
N HIS A 31 -5.69 -1.71 -6.14
CA HIS A 31 -4.51 -2.51 -5.80
C HIS A 31 -3.19 -1.72 -5.77
N HIS A 32 -3.22 -0.41 -6.08
CA HIS A 32 -2.07 0.49 -5.94
C HIS A 32 -1.97 1.11 -4.53
N SER A 33 -2.85 0.72 -3.61
CA SER A 33 -2.79 1.11 -2.21
C SER A 33 -3.11 -0.05 -1.27
N TRP A 34 -2.53 0.01 -0.06
CA TRP A 34 -2.83 -0.87 1.04
C TRP A 34 -4.15 -0.47 1.70
N ASN A 35 -5.11 -1.39 1.74
CA ASN A 35 -6.42 -1.16 2.37
C ASN A 35 -6.40 -1.56 3.85
N SER A 36 -7.16 -0.87 4.70
CA SER A 36 -7.33 -1.23 6.12
C SER A 36 -8.79 -1.55 6.39
N ASN A 37 -9.12 -2.84 6.50
CA ASN A 37 -10.49 -3.32 6.69
C ASN A 37 -10.93 -3.42 8.17
N HIS A 38 -10.13 -2.94 9.13
CA HIS A 38 -10.47 -3.05 10.55
C HIS A 38 -11.41 -1.92 11.02
N ILE A 39 -12.68 -2.30 11.25
CA ILE A 39 -13.82 -1.44 11.62
C ILE A 39 -13.62 -0.67 12.93
N PHE A 40 -12.72 -1.10 13.83
CA PHE A 40 -12.49 -0.44 15.12
C PHE A 40 -11.70 0.88 15.02
N SER A 41 -10.99 1.14 13.91
CA SER A 41 -10.32 2.43 13.66
C SER A 41 -11.27 3.53 13.16
N ASN A 42 -12.49 3.20 12.75
CA ASN A 42 -13.46 4.20 12.27
C ASN A 42 -13.90 5.19 13.36
N TRP A 43 -13.81 4.80 14.64
CA TRP A 43 -14.33 5.62 15.74
C TRP A 43 -13.35 6.70 16.22
N ALA A 44 -12.03 6.50 16.09
CA ALA A 44 -11.03 7.42 16.63
C ALA A 44 -10.48 8.47 15.63
N LEU A 45 -10.64 8.25 14.32
CA LEU A 45 -9.99 9.06 13.27
C LEU A 45 -10.97 9.69 12.25
N PHE A 46 -12.26 9.84 12.57
CA PHE A 46 -13.22 10.53 11.68
C PHE A 46 -13.21 10.00 10.22
N HIS A 47 -13.24 8.68 10.02
CA HIS A 47 -13.42 8.06 8.70
C HIS A 47 -12.35 8.39 7.61
N LEU A 48 -11.06 8.54 7.92
CA LEU A 48 -10.02 8.72 6.88
C LEU A 48 -9.94 7.57 5.85
N GLN A 49 -10.40 6.36 6.22
CA GLN A 49 -10.47 5.17 5.34
C GLN A 49 -11.35 5.36 4.08
N ARG A 50 -12.17 6.41 4.00
CA ARG A 50 -13.11 6.68 2.89
C ARG A 50 -12.50 7.39 1.68
N HIS A 51 -11.25 7.87 1.77
CA HIS A 51 -10.70 8.74 0.72
C HIS A 51 -10.33 7.97 -0.56
N SER A 52 -9.77 6.75 -0.45
CA SER A 52 -9.37 5.95 -1.62
C SER A 52 -10.55 5.55 -2.53
N ASP A 53 -11.72 5.24 -1.96
CA ASP A 53 -12.91 4.88 -2.76
C ASP A 53 -13.59 6.11 -3.38
N HIS A 54 -13.54 7.27 -2.71
CA HIS A 54 -14.04 8.54 -3.24
C HIS A 54 -13.16 9.12 -4.37
N HIS A 55 -11.88 8.75 -4.41
CA HIS A 55 -10.99 9.05 -5.54
C HIS A 55 -11.27 8.20 -6.78
N ALA A 56 -11.89 7.02 -6.62
CA ALA A 56 -12.25 6.15 -7.73
C ALA A 56 -13.69 6.41 -8.26
N HIS A 57 -14.66 6.72 -7.40
CA HIS A 57 -16.06 6.93 -7.80
C HIS A 57 -16.83 7.92 -6.88
N PRO A 58 -16.90 9.23 -7.20
CA PRO A 58 -17.42 10.27 -6.30
C PRO A 58 -18.96 10.25 -6.05
N LEU A 59 -19.70 9.26 -6.54
CA LEU A 59 -21.18 9.23 -6.50
C LEU A 59 -21.80 8.00 -5.78
N ARG A 60 -21.02 7.10 -5.18
CA ARG A 60 -21.57 5.89 -4.52
C ARG A 60 -21.91 6.11 -3.04
N ARG A 61 -23.10 5.63 -2.64
CA ARG A 61 -23.58 5.65 -1.25
C ARG A 61 -22.87 4.60 -0.37
N TYR A 62 -22.72 4.99 0.89
CA TYR A 62 -21.81 4.44 1.90
C TYR A 62 -21.90 2.94 2.21
N GLN A 63 -23.01 2.28 1.92
CA GLN A 63 -23.33 0.94 2.45
C GLN A 63 -22.98 -0.20 1.49
N SER A 64 -22.27 0.08 0.38
CA SER A 64 -22.04 -0.90 -0.69
C SER A 64 -20.59 -1.02 -1.15
N LEU A 65 -19.61 -0.73 -0.27
CA LEU A 65 -18.21 -1.04 -0.60
C LEU A 65 -18.03 -2.55 -0.68
N ARG A 66 -17.75 -3.03 -1.89
CA ARG A 66 -17.54 -4.45 -2.19
C ARG A 66 -16.20 -4.89 -1.62
N HIS A 67 -16.21 -6.01 -0.90
CA HIS A 67 -15.01 -6.76 -0.57
C HIS A 67 -14.42 -7.29 -1.89
N PHE A 68 -13.18 -6.94 -2.19
CA PHE A 68 -12.42 -7.57 -3.27
C PHE A 68 -11.37 -8.45 -2.59
N ASP A 69 -11.50 -9.77 -2.76
CA ASP A 69 -10.71 -10.77 -2.03
C ASP A 69 -9.19 -10.74 -2.35
N ASN A 70 -8.77 -9.95 -3.35
CA ASN A 70 -7.38 -9.86 -3.81
C ASN A 70 -6.71 -8.49 -3.56
N LEU A 71 -7.24 -7.64 -2.68
CA LEU A 71 -6.63 -6.34 -2.41
C LEU A 71 -5.50 -6.44 -1.36
N PRO A 72 -4.38 -5.70 -1.55
CA PRO A 72 -3.35 -5.55 -0.53
C PRO A 72 -3.99 -5.01 0.74
N SER A 73 -3.84 -5.70 1.87
CA SER A 73 -4.44 -5.28 3.13
C SER A 73 -3.41 -5.19 4.25
N LEU A 74 -3.57 -4.15 5.07
CA LEU A 74 -2.77 -3.95 6.28
C LEU A 74 -3.18 -4.97 7.34
N PRO A 75 -2.23 -5.52 8.12
CA PRO A 75 -2.52 -6.49 9.18
C PRO A 75 -3.23 -5.87 10.39
N SER A 76 -3.34 -4.55 10.46
CA SER A 76 -4.02 -3.82 11.53
C SER A 76 -4.66 -2.53 10.99
N GLY A 77 -5.41 -1.85 11.86
CA GLY A 77 -5.91 -0.49 11.61
C GLY A 77 -4.77 0.52 11.45
N TYR A 78 -5.07 1.69 10.88
CA TYR A 78 -4.09 2.79 10.72
C TYR A 78 -3.34 3.12 12.01
N PHE A 79 -4.01 3.11 13.16
CA PHE A 79 -3.36 3.39 14.44
C PHE A 79 -2.22 2.40 14.75
N GLY A 80 -2.50 1.09 14.61
CA GLY A 80 -1.49 0.06 14.82
C GLY A 80 -0.35 0.17 13.80
N MET A 81 -0.70 0.40 12.53
CA MET A 81 0.31 0.53 11.47
C MET A 81 1.14 1.80 11.60
N PHE A 82 0.58 2.93 12.05
CA PHE A 82 1.34 4.15 12.35
C PHE A 82 2.37 3.90 13.44
N THR A 83 1.98 3.28 14.55
CA THR A 83 2.92 2.97 15.63
C THR A 83 4.05 2.07 15.15
N VAL A 84 3.73 1.05 14.34
CA VAL A 84 4.74 0.14 13.76
C VAL A 84 5.65 0.86 12.76
N ALA A 85 5.12 1.80 11.96
CA ALA A 85 5.90 2.56 10.98
C ALA A 85 6.99 3.44 11.61
N TYR A 86 6.81 3.88 12.86
CA TYR A 86 7.84 4.61 13.61
C TYR A 86 9.01 3.73 14.08
N ILE A 87 8.91 2.41 13.92
CA ILE A 87 9.96 1.45 14.25
C ILE A 87 10.39 0.75 12.94
N PRO A 88 11.33 1.32 12.16
CA PRO A 88 11.70 0.81 10.84
C PRO A 88 12.05 -0.69 10.74
N PRO A 89 12.75 -1.33 11.71
CA PRO A 89 13.01 -2.76 11.60
C PRO A 89 11.74 -3.60 11.79
N LEU A 90 10.82 -3.18 12.66
CA LEU A 90 9.54 -3.85 12.87
C LEU A 90 8.61 -3.66 11.67
N TRP A 91 8.57 -2.44 11.12
CA TRP A 91 7.83 -2.14 9.91
C TRP A 91 8.24 -3.03 8.74
N ARG A 92 9.55 -3.10 8.46
CA ARG A 92 10.09 -3.96 7.39
C ARG A 92 9.80 -5.43 7.63
N TYR A 93 9.92 -5.91 8.87
CA TYR A 93 9.57 -7.29 9.22
C TYR A 93 8.10 -7.63 8.90
N VAL A 94 7.17 -6.70 9.14
CA VAL A 94 5.74 -6.92 8.91
C VAL A 94 5.35 -6.74 7.43
N MET A 95 5.86 -5.68 6.79
CA MET A 95 5.38 -5.20 5.50
C MET A 95 6.16 -5.73 4.31
N ASP A 96 7.45 -6.05 4.43
CA ASP A 96 8.24 -6.52 3.29
C ASP A 96 7.68 -7.85 2.76
N GLU A 97 7.45 -8.85 3.61
CA GLU A 97 6.87 -10.13 3.19
C GLU A 97 5.48 -9.98 2.55
N ARG A 98 4.68 -9.01 3.01
CA ARG A 98 3.36 -8.72 2.44
C ARG A 98 3.49 -8.11 1.06
N LEU A 99 4.40 -7.15 0.91
CA LEU A 99 4.70 -6.53 -0.37
C LEU A 99 5.14 -7.59 -1.38
N LEU A 100 6.05 -8.48 -0.97
CA LEU A 100 6.52 -9.60 -1.80
C LEU A 100 5.38 -10.52 -2.24
N ALA A 101 4.45 -10.84 -1.34
CA ALA A 101 3.28 -11.65 -1.66
C ALA A 101 2.34 -10.96 -2.66
N VAL A 102 2.11 -9.65 -2.51
CA VAL A 102 1.23 -8.85 -3.39
C VAL A 102 1.80 -8.71 -4.80
N VAL A 103 3.10 -8.43 -4.90
CA VAL A 103 3.77 -8.19 -6.19
C VAL A 103 4.25 -9.48 -6.86
N GLY A 104 4.14 -10.63 -6.18
CA GLY A 104 4.63 -11.91 -6.70
C GLY A 104 6.16 -11.97 -6.82
N ARG A 105 6.87 -11.24 -5.95
CA ARG A 105 8.35 -11.06 -5.99
C ARG A 105 8.89 -10.44 -7.29
N ASP A 106 8.06 -9.79 -8.09
CA ASP A 106 8.49 -9.06 -9.28
C ASP A 106 9.15 -7.72 -8.89
N ALA A 107 10.44 -7.56 -9.21
CA ALA A 107 11.19 -6.34 -8.94
C ALA A 107 10.67 -5.14 -9.76
N ALA A 108 10.03 -5.35 -10.90
CA ALA A 108 9.46 -4.28 -11.72
C ALA A 108 8.21 -3.64 -11.08
N ARG A 109 7.61 -4.31 -10.10
CA ARG A 109 6.39 -3.87 -9.40
C ARG A 109 6.68 -3.27 -8.02
N ILE A 110 7.95 -3.17 -7.64
CA ILE A 110 8.40 -2.63 -6.36
C ILE A 110 9.18 -1.33 -6.58
N ASN A 111 8.84 -0.30 -5.80
CA ASN A 111 9.62 0.93 -5.75
C ASN A 111 10.87 0.72 -4.88
N LEU A 112 12.02 0.43 -5.52
CA LEU A 112 13.30 0.19 -4.86
C LEU A 112 14.20 1.44 -4.96
N ASP A 113 14.97 1.71 -3.90
CA ASP A 113 16.05 2.69 -3.94
C ASP A 113 17.09 2.27 -5.02
N PRO A 114 17.38 3.10 -6.03
CA PRO A 114 18.33 2.78 -7.10
C PRO A 114 19.70 2.34 -6.58
N GLY A 115 20.18 2.93 -5.48
CA GLY A 115 21.49 2.60 -4.90
C GLY A 115 21.52 1.23 -4.19
N GLN A 116 20.36 0.73 -3.75
CA GLN A 116 20.23 -0.54 -3.03
C GLN A 116 19.53 -1.62 -3.86
N ARG A 117 19.13 -1.31 -5.10
CA ARG A 117 18.30 -2.19 -5.93
C ARG A 117 18.89 -3.60 -6.05
N GLN A 118 20.16 -3.72 -6.43
CA GLN A 118 20.81 -5.02 -6.59
C GLN A 118 20.90 -5.80 -5.28
N ALA A 119 21.25 -5.12 -4.17
CA ALA A 119 21.34 -5.73 -2.85
C ALA A 119 19.97 -6.23 -2.37
N LEU A 120 18.91 -5.46 -2.59
CA LEU A 120 17.53 -5.83 -2.22
C LEU A 120 16.99 -6.97 -3.09
N ILE A 121 17.27 -6.95 -4.39
CA ILE A 121 16.93 -8.07 -5.29
C ILE A 121 17.59 -9.36 -4.82
N ALA A 122 18.89 -9.33 -4.49
CA ALA A 122 19.61 -10.49 -3.98
C ALA A 122 19.06 -10.95 -2.61
N LYS A 123 18.84 -10.01 -1.69
CA LYS A 123 18.34 -10.28 -0.33
C LYS A 123 16.98 -10.97 -0.34
N TYR A 124 16.06 -10.52 -1.19
CA TYR A 124 14.68 -11.02 -1.24
C TYR A 124 14.41 -12.03 -2.36
N GLY A 125 15.41 -12.33 -3.20
CA GLY A 125 15.28 -13.25 -4.33
C GLY A 125 14.19 -12.79 -5.32
N LEU A 126 14.26 -11.52 -5.74
CA LEU A 126 13.26 -10.94 -6.64
C LEU A 126 13.47 -11.38 -8.10
N LEU A 127 12.38 -11.58 -8.81
CA LEU A 127 12.36 -11.85 -10.24
C LEU A 127 12.62 -10.55 -11.01
N GLN A 128 13.47 -10.61 -12.03
CA GLN A 128 13.74 -9.52 -12.94
C GLN A 128 13.16 -9.91 -14.30
N THR A 129 11.87 -9.63 -14.48
CA THR A 129 11.17 -9.76 -15.76
C THR A 129 11.28 -8.49 -16.60
#